data_AF-A0A939K2A2-F1
#
_entry.id   AF-A0A939K2A2-F1
#
_cell.length_a   1.000
_cell.length_b   1.000
_cell.length_c   1.000
_cell.angle_alpha   90.00
_cell.angle_beta   90.00
_cell.angle_gamma   90.00
#
_symmetry.space_group_name_H-M   'P 1'
#
loop_
_entity.id
_entity.type
_entity.pdbx_description
1 polymer ?
#
loop_
_entity_poly.entity_id
_entity_poly.type
_entity_poly.pdbx_seq_one_letter_code
_entity_poly.pdbx_strand_id
1 'polypeptide(L)'
;MTTKSQHPLSNLQLELLKTFSRNVPDEDLLAIRKMLTQYFAQKAAAVADEVWESEGFSKETVTAWRKAHLRTPYKHTTSGSAE
;
A
#
# COMPACT_ATOMS: atom_id res chain seq x y z
N MET A 1 -23.91 -1.38 23.05
CA MET A 1 -23.75 -0.29 22.06
C MET A 1 -23.50 -0.91 20.71
N THR A 2 -24.47 -0.91 19.80
CA THR A 2 -24.35 -1.49 18.46
C THR A 2 -24.02 -0.37 17.47
N THR A 3 -22.77 -0.32 17.00
CA THR A 3 -22.35 0.65 15.99
C THR A 3 -22.83 0.21 14.61
N LYS A 4 -23.97 0.76 14.19
CA LYS A 4 -24.49 0.62 12.82
C LYS A 4 -23.49 1.31 11.87
N SER A 5 -22.77 0.52 11.07
CA SER A 5 -21.84 1.04 10.04
C SER A 5 -22.60 2.00 9.11
N GLN A 6 -22.25 3.29 9.13
CA GLN A 6 -22.90 4.33 8.32
C GLN A 6 -22.31 4.46 6.91
N HIS A 7 -21.40 3.59 6.52
CA HIS A 7 -20.84 3.61 5.17
C HIS A 7 -21.57 2.59 4.28
N PRO A 8 -22.29 3.03 3.25
CA PRO A 8 -22.79 2.12 2.24
C PRO A 8 -21.59 1.38 1.62
N LEU A 9 -21.73 0.07 1.43
CA LEU A 9 -20.70 -0.77 0.84
C LEU A 9 -20.30 -0.21 -0.54
N SER A 10 -19.02 -0.26 -0.86
CA SER A 10 -18.54 0.12 -2.19
C SER A 10 -19.13 -0.80 -3.26
N ASN A 11 -19.16 -0.31 -4.50
CA ASN A 11 -19.57 -1.12 -5.65
C ASN A 11 -18.81 -2.46 -5.72
N LEU A 12 -17.50 -2.46 -5.50
CA LEU A 12 -16.69 -3.67 -5.47
C LEU A 12 -17.09 -4.61 -4.34
N GLN A 13 -17.34 -4.08 -3.13
CA GLN A 13 -17.79 -4.89 -2.00
C GLN A 13 -19.15 -5.55 -2.29
N LEU A 14 -20.08 -4.82 -2.91
CA LEU A 14 -21.39 -5.35 -3.31
C LEU A 14 -21.28 -6.43 -4.37
N GLU A 15 -20.42 -6.24 -5.38
CA GLU A 15 -20.21 -7.26 -6.43
C GLU A 15 -19.53 -8.53 -5.87
N LEU A 16 -18.57 -8.38 -4.96
CA LEU A 16 -17.95 -9.53 -4.29
C LEU A 16 -19.00 -10.30 -3.46
N LEU A 17 -19.89 -9.61 -2.74
CA LEU A 17 -20.97 -10.27 -1.98
C LEU A 17 -21.97 -11.00 -2.88
N LYS A 18 -22.33 -10.43 -4.05
CA LYS A 18 -23.19 -11.11 -5.03
C LYS A 18 -22.51 -12.37 -5.58
N THR A 19 -21.22 -12.27 -5.89
CA THR A 19 -20.41 -13.34 -6.49
C THR A 19 -20.19 -14.50 -5.50
N PHE A 20 -19.93 -14.19 -4.23
CA PHE A 20 -19.66 -15.18 -3.18
C PHE A 20 -20.89 -15.48 -2.31
N SER A 21 -22.09 -15.50 -2.91
CA SER A 21 -23.32 -15.88 -2.21
C SER A 21 -23.34 -17.33 -1.69
N ARG A 22 -22.34 -18.15 -2.08
CA ARG A 22 -22.10 -19.51 -1.58
C ARG A 22 -20.78 -19.56 -0.81
N ASN A 23 -20.68 -20.49 0.13
CA ASN A 23 -19.45 -20.66 0.90
C ASN A 23 -18.29 -21.07 -0.02
N VAL A 24 -17.19 -20.32 0.04
CA VAL A 24 -15.97 -20.54 -0.75
C VAL A 24 -14.91 -21.12 0.19
N PRO A 25 -14.11 -22.13 -0.24
CA PRO A 25 -12.99 -22.60 0.55
C PRO A 25 -11.98 -21.47 0.87
N ASP A 26 -11.34 -21.52 2.04
CA ASP A 26 -10.38 -20.49 2.46
C ASP A 26 -9.20 -20.33 1.47
N GLU A 27 -8.80 -21.41 0.81
CA GLU A 27 -7.74 -21.41 -0.21
C GLU A 27 -8.10 -20.53 -1.41
N ASP A 28 -9.34 -20.63 -1.88
CA ASP A 28 -9.85 -19.82 -2.99
C ASP A 28 -9.99 -18.35 -2.56
N LEU A 29 -10.45 -18.09 -1.33
CA LEU A 29 -10.51 -16.74 -0.78
C LEU A 29 -9.12 -16.08 -0.75
N LEU A 30 -8.09 -16.84 -0.34
CA LEU A 30 -6.71 -16.38 -0.35
C LEU A 30 -6.20 -16.12 -1.77
N ALA A 31 -6.52 -17.00 -2.72
CA ALA A 31 -6.16 -16.82 -4.12
C ALA A 31 -6.77 -15.54 -4.72
N ILE A 32 -8.06 -15.30 -4.45
CA ILE A 32 -8.76 -14.08 -4.88
C ILE A 32 -8.11 -12.83 -4.26
N ARG A 33 -7.82 -12.85 -2.96
CA ARG A 33 -7.12 -11.75 -2.29
C ARG A 33 -5.77 -11.46 -2.95
N LYS A 34 -5.01 -12.51 -3.27
CA LYS A 34 -3.71 -12.37 -3.94
C LYS A 34 -3.86 -11.77 -5.34
N MET A 35 -4.85 -12.21 -6.12
CA MET A 35 -5.16 -11.67 -7.44
C MET A 35 -5.48 -10.17 -7.37
N LEU A 36 -6.35 -9.74 -6.43
CA LEU A 36 -6.65 -8.33 -6.23
C LEU A 36 -5.41 -7.52 -5.83
N THR A 37 -4.61 -8.07 -4.91
CA THR A 37 -3.37 -7.42 -4.45
C THR A 37 -2.40 -7.22 -5.61
N GLN A 38 -2.24 -8.23 -6.46
CA GLN A 38 -1.39 -8.17 -7.65
C GLN A 38 -1.88 -7.14 -8.66
N TYR A 39 -3.19 -7.08 -8.90
CA TYR A 39 -3.79 -6.08 -9.80
C TYR A 39 -3.48 -4.65 -9.33
N PHE A 40 -3.71 -4.35 -8.05
CA PHE A 40 -3.42 -3.03 -7.52
C PHE A 40 -1.92 -2.72 -7.47
N ALA A 41 -1.06 -3.70 -7.19
CA ALA A 41 0.39 -3.52 -7.23
C ALA A 41 0.88 -3.18 -8.65
N GLN A 42 0.38 -3.87 -9.67
CA GLN A 42 0.71 -3.58 -11.07
C GLN A 42 0.24 -2.18 -11.47
N LYS A 43 -0.97 -1.79 -11.09
CA LYS A 43 -1.49 -0.44 -11.35
C LYS A 43 -0.66 0.64 -10.65
N ALA A 44 -0.28 0.41 -9.39
CA ALA A 44 0.56 1.34 -8.65
C ALA A 44 1.96 1.47 -9.27
N ALA A 45 2.55 0.36 -9.73
CA ALA A 45 3.83 0.37 -10.43
C ALA A 45 3.75 1.17 -11.74
N ALA A 46 2.72 0.94 -12.56
CA ALA A 46 2.52 1.68 -13.80
C ALA A 46 2.39 3.20 -13.56
N VAL A 47 1.62 3.61 -12.55
CA VAL A 47 1.51 5.04 -12.18
C VAL A 47 2.85 5.58 -11.68
N ALA A 48 3.62 4.80 -10.93
CA ALA A 48 4.96 5.21 -10.49
C ALA A 48 5.90 5.40 -11.67
N ASP A 49 5.85 4.52 -12.67
CA ASP A 49 6.63 4.63 -13.91
C ASP A 49 6.20 5.87 -14.72
N GLU A 50 4.90 6.15 -14.83
CA GLU A 50 4.41 7.37 -15.48
C GLU A 50 4.93 8.65 -14.80
N VAL A 51 4.88 8.70 -13.46
CA VAL A 51 5.43 9.83 -12.69
C VAL A 51 6.94 9.92 -12.90
N TRP A 52 7.64 8.79 -12.87
CA TRP A 52 9.08 8.70 -13.09
C TRP A 52 9.52 9.35 -14.40
N GLU A 53 8.84 9.00 -15.49
CA GLU A 53 9.12 9.56 -16.82
C GLU A 53 8.69 11.03 -16.92
N SER A 54 7.51 11.39 -16.40
CA SER A 54 6.97 12.76 -16.50
C SER A 54 7.80 13.81 -15.76
N GLU A 55 8.38 13.43 -14.61
CA GLU A 55 9.26 14.30 -13.81
C GLU A 55 10.72 14.24 -14.28
N GLY A 56 11.01 13.47 -15.34
CA GLY A 56 12.34 13.31 -15.90
C GLY A 56 13.33 12.68 -14.92
N PHE A 57 12.85 11.80 -14.04
CA PHE A 57 13.71 11.15 -13.07
C PHE A 57 14.71 10.22 -13.77
N SER A 58 15.96 10.29 -13.32
CA SER A 58 17.05 9.53 -13.91
C SER A 58 17.95 8.92 -12.83
N LYS A 59 18.97 8.18 -13.24
CA LYS A 59 19.97 7.62 -12.32
C LYS A 59 20.67 8.70 -11.50
N GLU A 60 20.80 9.89 -12.06
CA GLU A 60 21.36 11.07 -11.42
C GLU A 60 20.42 11.56 -10.30
N THR A 61 19.10 11.58 -10.54
CA THR A 61 18.09 11.91 -9.53
C THR A 61 18.17 10.95 -8.33
N VAL A 62 18.26 9.64 -8.58
CA VAL A 62 18.45 8.64 -7.51
C VAL A 62 19.73 8.90 -6.72
N THR A 63 20.81 9.21 -7.42
CA THR A 63 22.11 9.49 -6.80
C THR A 63 22.06 10.74 -5.92
N ALA A 64 21.32 11.77 -6.34
CA ALA A 64 21.11 12.99 -5.56
C ALA A 64 20.30 12.68 -4.29
N TRP A 65 19.18 11.97 -4.40
CA TRP A 65 18.37 11.58 -3.23
C TRP A 65 19.14 10.72 -2.23
N ARG A 66 19.97 9.79 -2.70
CA ARG A 66 20.85 8.97 -1.85
C ARG A 66 21.77 9.84 -0.98
N LYS A 67 22.25 10.97 -1.51
CA LYS A 67 23.13 11.91 -0.80
C LYS A 67 22.37 12.92 0.08
N ALA A 68 21.07 13.09 -0.15
CA ALA A 68 20.27 14.12 0.48
C ALA A 68 19.86 13.82 1.94
N HIS A 69 20.19 12.63 2.49
CA HIS A 69 19.90 12.25 3.87
C HIS A 69 18.42 12.45 4.29
N LEU A 70 17.47 12.26 3.37
CA LEU A 70 16.03 12.48 3.57
C LEU A 70 15.34 11.46 4.50
N ARG A 71 16.12 10.68 5.25
CA ARG A 71 15.58 9.73 6.23
C ARG A 71 15.22 10.46 7.52
N THR A 72 14.29 9.90 8.27
CA THR A 72 13.95 10.38 9.61
C THR A 72 15.22 10.41 10.48
N PRO A 73 15.58 11.56 11.09
CA PRO A 73 16.80 11.65 11.89
C PRO A 73 16.72 10.71 13.10
N TYR A 74 17.82 10.01 13.36
CA TYR A 74 17.88 9.07 14.48
C TYR A 74 17.86 9.85 15.80
N LYS A 75 16.88 9.57 16.66
CA LYS A 75 16.89 10.06 18.04
C LYS A 75 17.86 9.19 18.84
N HIS A 76 19.08 9.68 19.05
CA HIS A 76 19.94 9.11 20.08
C HIS A 76 19.29 9.39 21.44
N THR A 77 18.75 8.36 22.09
CA THR A 77 18.44 8.43 23.50
C THR A 77 19.74 8.25 24.26
N THR A 78 20.36 9.35 24.69
CA THR A 78 21.47 9.31 25.64
C THR A 78 20.93 8.82 26.98
N SER A 79 20.91 7.50 27.19
CA SER A 79 20.79 6.93 28.53
C SER A 79 22.20 6.74 29.08
N GLY A 80 22.57 7.55 30.07
CA GLY A 80 23.81 7.39 30.83
C GLY A 80 24.69 8.63 30.76
N SER A 81 24.48 9.52 31.72
CA SER A 81 25.49 10.29 32.45
C SER A 81 24.74 11.23 33.40
N ALA A 82 24.20 10.66 34.48
CA ALA A 82 24.06 11.38 35.73
C ALA A 82 25.20 10.83 36.61
N GLU A 83 26.30 11.58 36.67
CA GLU A 83 27.23 11.55 37.80
C GLU A 83 26.60 12.26 38.99
#